data_AF-A0A838VWB4-F1
#
_entry.id   AF-A0A838VWB4-F1
#
_cell.length_a   1.000
_cell.length_b   1.000
_cell.length_c   1.000
_cell.angle_alpha   90.00
_cell.angle_beta   90.00
_cell.angle_gamma   90.00
#
_symmetry.space_group_name_H-M   'P 1'
#
loop_
_entity.id
_entity.type
_entity.pdbx_description
1 polymer ?
#
loop_
_entity_poly.entity_id
_entity_poly.type
_entity_poly.pdbx_seq_one_letter_code
_entity_poly.pdbx_strand_id
1 'polypeptide(L)'
;MKNLPRDVSDFNTMITGNYAYVDKTQLIYNLYATGGRYYFLSRPRRFGKSLLISTLKELFSGNKQLFSGLSIESSDYDWQEYPVIHLDFSTIDHETALEFKINLMWALKNIAHSHGIDIAEAPSLGSKLSFLVRQLAQHKKVVILIDEYDKPLLDHLQDPRRAQAQQVVLKSFYDTIKGLSEHLHAVFITGVSKFSKTSIFSGINNLIDITMEPEAAMLLGYTKDEIDLYFNEYINDLAADKDMSTEQVMQEMKLWYDGYQFSERASQKIYNPYSVLYYLKTKKRANYWFSSGTPSFLISLIKNQYPVLEDIKDIELSADSLGTFDIDNIPLIPLLFQTGYLTITGYDPITEKYQLNYPNAEVSESFQKYLVVALTNCTYWACI
;
A
#
# COMPACT_ATOMS: atom_id res chain seq x y z
N MET A 1 16.20 -16.37 -17.41
CA MET A 1 15.69 -15.10 -16.84
C MET A 1 14.18 -14.91 -17.03
N LYS A 2 13.44 -14.75 -15.92
CA LYS A 2 12.02 -14.33 -15.93
C LYS A 2 11.90 -12.84 -16.24
N ASN A 3 10.77 -12.36 -16.76
CA ASN A 3 10.57 -10.93 -17.06
C ASN A 3 10.47 -10.07 -15.79
N LEU A 4 11.01 -8.83 -15.78
CA LEU A 4 10.83 -7.90 -14.66
C LEU A 4 9.42 -7.26 -14.68
N PRO A 5 8.60 -7.37 -13.61
CA PRO A 5 7.23 -6.85 -13.58
C PRO A 5 7.16 -5.37 -13.19
N ARG A 6 7.66 -4.47 -14.03
CA ARG A 6 7.69 -3.01 -13.70
C ARG A 6 6.31 -2.38 -13.54
N ASP A 7 5.36 -2.79 -14.37
CA ASP A 7 4.01 -2.23 -14.46
C ASP A 7 2.92 -3.32 -14.35
N VAL A 8 3.29 -4.52 -13.88
CA VAL A 8 2.36 -5.64 -13.71
C VAL A 8 2.03 -5.78 -12.23
N SER A 9 0.80 -5.47 -11.87
CA SER A 9 0.26 -5.64 -10.51
C SER A 9 -0.80 -6.75 -10.42
N ASP A 10 -1.20 -7.34 -11.54
CA ASP A 10 -2.12 -8.47 -11.55
C ASP A 10 -1.35 -9.79 -11.36
N PHE A 11 -1.69 -10.53 -10.30
CA PHE A 11 -1.01 -11.76 -9.90
C PHE A 11 -1.15 -12.86 -10.97
N ASN A 12 -2.35 -13.06 -11.52
CA ASN A 12 -2.57 -14.03 -12.59
C ASN A 12 -1.68 -13.72 -13.81
N THR A 13 -1.64 -12.45 -14.25
CA THR A 13 -0.76 -12.00 -15.33
C THR A 13 0.72 -12.20 -14.98
N MET A 14 1.11 -11.96 -13.73
CA MET A 14 2.49 -12.14 -13.28
C MET A 14 2.95 -13.61 -13.38
N ILE A 15 2.11 -14.54 -12.94
CA ILE A 15 2.41 -15.98 -12.98
C ILE A 15 2.35 -16.51 -14.41
N THR A 16 1.26 -16.26 -15.14
CA THR A 16 1.06 -16.79 -16.50
C THR A 16 1.98 -16.15 -17.54
N GLY A 17 2.38 -14.88 -17.33
CA GLY A 17 3.31 -14.14 -18.19
C GLY A 17 4.80 -14.41 -17.93
N ASN A 18 5.13 -15.38 -17.06
CA ASN A 18 6.51 -15.73 -16.69
C ASN A 18 7.34 -14.53 -16.18
N TYR A 19 6.73 -13.71 -15.33
CA TYR A 19 7.41 -12.61 -14.63
C TYR A 19 8.07 -13.10 -13.34
N ALA A 20 9.09 -12.37 -12.89
CA ALA A 20 9.70 -12.58 -11.59
C ALA A 20 8.72 -12.14 -10.48
N TYR A 21 8.04 -13.11 -9.87
CA TYR A 21 7.21 -12.91 -8.67
C TYR A 21 8.03 -13.26 -7.42
N VAL A 22 8.13 -12.31 -6.50
CA VAL A 22 8.72 -12.55 -5.17
C VAL A 22 7.65 -13.13 -4.28
N ASP A 23 7.82 -14.40 -3.90
CA ASP A 23 6.80 -15.14 -3.17
C ASP A 23 6.63 -14.65 -1.73
N LYS A 24 5.46 -14.09 -1.43
CA LYS A 24 5.02 -13.66 -0.09
C LYS A 24 3.94 -14.56 0.50
N THR A 25 3.60 -15.65 -0.17
CA THR A 25 2.39 -16.44 0.13
C THR A 25 2.46 -17.15 1.47
N GLN A 26 3.67 -17.47 1.97
CA GLN A 26 3.85 -17.96 3.34
C GLN A 26 3.47 -16.90 4.39
N LEU A 27 3.85 -15.64 4.18
CA LEU A 27 3.49 -14.54 5.09
C LEU A 27 1.98 -14.30 5.08
N ILE A 28 1.36 -14.38 3.90
CA ILE A 28 -0.11 -14.31 3.75
C ILE A 28 -0.79 -15.44 4.53
N TYR A 29 -0.32 -16.68 4.36
CA TYR A 29 -0.85 -17.84 5.10
C TYR A 29 -0.75 -17.62 6.62
N ASN A 30 0.43 -17.25 7.10
CA ASN A 30 0.67 -17.01 8.53
C ASN A 30 -0.25 -15.91 9.07
N LEU A 31 -0.43 -14.82 8.31
CA LEU A 31 -1.31 -13.71 8.70
C LEU A 31 -2.73 -14.22 8.99
N TYR A 32 -3.34 -14.97 8.08
CA TYR A 32 -4.72 -15.46 8.26
C TYR A 32 -4.83 -16.68 9.20
N ALA A 33 -3.75 -17.44 9.40
CA ALA A 33 -3.70 -18.55 10.34
C ALA A 33 -3.85 -18.08 11.81
N THR A 34 -3.48 -16.83 12.13
CA THR A 34 -3.67 -16.24 13.47
C THR A 34 -5.12 -16.01 13.86
N GLY A 35 -6.06 -16.17 12.92
CA GLY A 35 -7.51 -16.03 13.15
C GLY A 35 -8.06 -14.63 12.93
N GLY A 36 -7.21 -13.62 12.71
CA GLY A 36 -7.67 -12.31 12.26
C GLY A 36 -8.26 -12.37 10.85
N ARG A 37 -9.33 -11.60 10.64
CA ARG A 37 -10.11 -11.63 9.39
C ARG A 37 -10.28 -10.25 8.75
N TYR A 38 -10.04 -9.18 9.50
CA TYR A 38 -10.31 -7.80 9.09
C TYR A 38 -9.01 -7.02 9.26
N TYR A 39 -8.31 -6.79 8.16
CA TYR A 39 -6.99 -6.18 8.17
C TYR A 39 -6.97 -4.86 7.42
N PHE A 40 -6.20 -3.94 7.96
CA PHE A 40 -5.78 -2.71 7.31
C PHE A 40 -4.26 -2.67 7.23
N LEU A 41 -3.74 -2.39 6.05
CA LEU A 41 -2.30 -2.25 5.82
C LEU A 41 -2.05 -0.99 4.99
N SER A 42 -1.37 0.00 5.55
CA SER A 42 -0.84 1.12 4.76
C SER A 42 0.62 0.89 4.39
N ARG A 43 0.97 1.23 3.14
CA ARG A 43 2.36 1.28 2.69
C ARG A 43 2.51 2.40 1.66
N PRO A 44 3.73 2.94 1.50
CA PRO A 44 3.98 3.93 0.47
C PRO A 44 3.59 3.44 -0.92
N ARG A 45 3.44 4.39 -1.85
CA ARG A 45 3.17 4.08 -3.26
C ARG A 45 4.24 3.14 -3.81
N ARG A 46 3.87 2.29 -4.77
CA ARG A 46 4.79 1.37 -5.47
C ARG A 46 5.50 0.31 -4.61
N PHE A 47 4.98 0.00 -3.41
CA PHE A 47 5.46 -1.11 -2.57
C PHE A 47 4.83 -2.48 -2.87
N GLY A 48 3.90 -2.55 -3.84
CA GLY A 48 3.25 -3.80 -4.24
C GLY A 48 1.87 -4.06 -3.61
N LYS A 49 1.21 -3.03 -3.05
CA LYS A 49 -0.14 -3.15 -2.44
C LYS A 49 -1.17 -3.80 -3.39
N SER A 50 -1.29 -3.30 -4.62
CA SER A 50 -2.21 -3.85 -5.62
C SER A 50 -1.86 -5.29 -6.02
N LEU A 51 -0.57 -5.64 -6.04
CA LEU A 51 -0.14 -7.02 -6.25
C LEU A 51 -0.56 -7.93 -5.10
N LEU A 52 -0.45 -7.46 -3.86
CA LEU A 52 -0.96 -8.19 -2.70
C LEU A 52 -2.49 -8.36 -2.78
N ILE A 53 -3.23 -7.32 -3.12
CA ILE A 53 -4.70 -7.40 -3.30
C ILE A 53 -5.07 -8.40 -4.40
N SER A 54 -4.39 -8.36 -5.55
CA SER A 54 -4.61 -9.34 -6.63
C SER A 54 -4.25 -10.76 -6.19
N THR A 55 -3.13 -10.94 -5.46
CA THR A 55 -2.74 -12.24 -4.88
C THR A 55 -3.82 -12.77 -3.93
N LEU A 56 -4.33 -11.93 -3.03
CA LEU A 56 -5.40 -12.30 -2.09
C LEU A 56 -6.69 -12.65 -2.83
N LYS A 57 -7.05 -11.89 -3.86
CA LYS A 57 -8.23 -12.16 -4.68
C LYS A 57 -8.16 -13.55 -5.29
N GLU A 58 -7.05 -13.90 -5.94
CA GLU A 58 -6.88 -15.22 -6.57
C GLU A 58 -6.78 -16.35 -5.53
N LEU A 59 -6.18 -16.07 -4.36
CA LEU A 59 -6.10 -17.01 -3.24
C LEU A 59 -7.49 -17.35 -2.69
N PHE A 60 -8.30 -16.34 -2.33
CA PHE A 60 -9.65 -16.54 -1.81
C PHE A 60 -10.64 -17.07 -2.85
N SER A 61 -10.38 -16.84 -4.13
CA SER A 61 -11.14 -17.46 -5.23
C SER A 61 -10.79 -18.94 -5.44
N GLY A 62 -9.86 -19.51 -4.66
CA GLY A 62 -9.51 -20.92 -4.74
C GLY A 62 -8.70 -21.31 -5.99
N ASN A 63 -8.06 -20.35 -6.66
CA ASN A 63 -7.33 -20.57 -7.92
C ASN A 63 -5.97 -21.25 -7.71
N LYS A 64 -5.97 -22.45 -7.10
CA LYS A 64 -4.79 -23.23 -6.66
C LYS A 64 -3.71 -23.36 -7.72
N GLN A 65 -4.07 -23.51 -8.98
CA GLN A 65 -3.11 -23.68 -10.07
C GLN A 65 -2.16 -22.49 -10.21
N LEU A 66 -2.61 -21.26 -9.90
CA LEU A 66 -1.77 -20.06 -9.95
C LEU A 66 -0.70 -20.02 -8.86
N PHE A 67 -0.82 -20.87 -7.85
CA PHE A 67 0.10 -20.91 -6.71
C PHE A 67 1.07 -22.10 -6.75
N SER A 68 1.10 -22.84 -7.86
CA SER A 68 2.00 -23.97 -7.98
C SER A 68 3.47 -23.53 -7.93
N GLY A 69 4.26 -24.21 -7.09
CA GLY A 69 5.65 -23.87 -6.81
C GLY A 69 5.84 -22.69 -5.85
N LEU A 70 4.77 -22.11 -5.30
CA LEU A 70 4.84 -21.09 -4.25
C LEU A 70 4.72 -21.75 -2.87
N SER A 71 5.22 -21.07 -1.84
CA SER A 71 5.33 -21.56 -0.47
C SER A 71 3.99 -22.04 0.10
N ILE A 72 2.90 -21.31 -0.19
CA ILE A 72 1.54 -21.67 0.26
C ILE A 72 1.01 -22.98 -0.32
N GLU A 73 1.55 -23.48 -1.44
CA GLU A 73 1.15 -24.80 -1.97
C GLU A 73 1.52 -25.92 -0.98
N SER A 74 2.60 -25.73 -0.22
CA SER A 74 3.11 -26.68 0.76
C SER A 74 2.55 -26.51 2.18
N SER A 75 1.66 -25.54 2.40
CA SER A 75 1.03 -25.31 3.70
C SER A 75 -0.32 -26.04 3.84
N ASP A 76 -0.91 -25.98 5.04
CA ASP A 76 -2.25 -26.53 5.30
C ASP A 76 -3.39 -25.58 4.84
N TYR A 77 -3.13 -24.72 3.85
CA TYR A 77 -4.15 -23.80 3.36
C TYR A 77 -5.33 -24.56 2.75
N ASP A 78 -6.52 -24.32 3.32
CA ASP A 78 -7.78 -24.82 2.79
C ASP A 78 -8.17 -24.00 1.56
N TRP A 79 -7.98 -24.58 0.38
CA TRP A 79 -8.28 -24.00 -0.95
C TRP A 79 -9.78 -23.84 -1.23
N GLN A 80 -10.54 -23.53 -0.18
CA GLN A 80 -11.96 -23.26 -0.26
C GLN A 80 -12.20 -21.97 -1.05
N GLU A 81 -13.10 -22.04 -2.02
CA GLU A 81 -13.54 -20.89 -2.79
C GLU A 81 -14.51 -20.00 -1.98
N TYR A 82 -14.26 -18.70 -2.02
CA TYR A 82 -15.11 -17.66 -1.46
C TYR A 82 -15.49 -16.63 -2.53
N PRO A 83 -16.72 -16.10 -2.53
CA PRO A 83 -17.07 -14.95 -3.36
C PRO A 83 -16.25 -13.73 -2.92
N VAL A 84 -15.62 -13.04 -3.88
CA VAL A 84 -14.74 -11.90 -3.64
C VAL A 84 -15.32 -10.63 -4.26
N ILE A 85 -15.53 -9.60 -3.45
CA ILE A 85 -15.81 -8.23 -3.89
C ILE A 85 -14.48 -7.46 -3.85
N HIS A 86 -13.95 -7.12 -5.01
CA HIS A 86 -12.74 -6.30 -5.14
C HIS A 86 -13.08 -4.90 -5.65
N LEU A 87 -12.67 -3.87 -4.92
CA LEU A 87 -12.88 -2.46 -5.25
C LEU A 87 -11.53 -1.72 -5.23
N ASP A 88 -11.18 -1.09 -6.35
CA ASP A 88 -10.04 -0.19 -6.44
C ASP A 88 -10.55 1.24 -6.59
N PHE A 89 -10.45 2.03 -5.53
CA PHE A 89 -10.97 3.40 -5.52
C PHE A 89 -10.17 4.35 -6.42
N SER A 90 -8.98 3.95 -6.88
CA SER A 90 -8.23 4.72 -7.86
C SER A 90 -8.86 4.74 -9.25
N THR A 91 -9.72 3.76 -9.54
CA THR A 91 -10.40 3.60 -10.83
C THR A 91 -11.84 4.16 -10.84
N ILE A 92 -12.30 4.69 -9.70
CA ILE A 92 -13.66 5.20 -9.53
C ILE A 92 -13.59 6.72 -9.51
N ASP A 93 -14.19 7.39 -10.48
CA ASP A 93 -14.16 8.87 -10.53
C ASP A 93 -14.80 9.47 -9.26
N HIS A 94 -14.11 10.46 -8.69
CA HIS A 94 -14.42 11.02 -7.39
C HIS A 94 -14.17 12.53 -7.31
N GLU A 95 -14.35 13.29 -8.40
CA GLU A 95 -14.20 14.76 -8.37
C GLU A 95 -15.19 15.42 -7.40
N THR A 96 -16.38 14.85 -7.24
CA THR A 96 -17.34 15.23 -6.20
C THR A 96 -17.82 14.04 -5.39
N ALA A 97 -18.32 14.27 -4.17
CA ALA A 97 -18.86 13.21 -3.32
C ALA A 97 -20.10 12.53 -3.93
N LEU A 98 -20.92 13.28 -4.67
CA LEU A 98 -22.08 12.71 -5.37
C LEU A 98 -21.64 11.77 -6.50
N GLU A 99 -20.66 12.21 -7.30
CA GLU A 99 -20.09 11.42 -8.36
C GLU A 99 -19.41 10.16 -7.82
N PHE A 100 -18.58 10.29 -6.78
CA PHE A 100 -17.94 9.15 -6.13
C PHE A 100 -18.99 8.12 -5.67
N LYS A 101 -20.06 8.57 -5.02
CA LYS A 101 -21.17 7.71 -4.59
C LYS A 101 -21.84 7.00 -5.78
N ILE A 102 -22.11 7.71 -6.86
CA ILE A 102 -22.75 7.15 -8.07
C ILE A 102 -21.83 6.11 -8.73
N ASN A 103 -20.56 6.43 -8.92
CA ASN A 103 -19.61 5.54 -9.58
C ASN A 103 -19.27 4.32 -8.73
N LEU A 104 -19.25 4.45 -7.40
CA LEU A 104 -19.13 3.32 -6.50
C LEU A 104 -20.36 2.39 -6.57
N MET A 105 -21.57 2.95 -6.73
CA MET A 105 -22.77 2.15 -7.00
C MET A 105 -22.69 1.42 -8.35
N TRP A 106 -22.11 2.03 -9.37
CA TRP A 106 -21.85 1.37 -10.66
C TRP A 106 -20.81 0.25 -10.56
N ALA A 107 -19.72 0.47 -9.82
CA ALA A 107 -18.72 -0.57 -9.56
C ALA A 107 -19.36 -1.80 -8.89
N LEU A 108 -20.19 -1.59 -7.86
CA LEU A 108 -20.94 -2.68 -7.21
C LEU A 108 -21.90 -3.38 -8.17
N LYS A 109 -22.55 -2.64 -9.09
CA LYS A 109 -23.43 -3.23 -10.10
C LYS A 109 -22.66 -4.13 -11.07
N ASN A 110 -21.46 -3.72 -11.49
CA ASN A 110 -20.62 -4.52 -12.38
C ASN A 110 -20.16 -5.81 -11.70
N ILE A 111 -19.75 -5.73 -10.42
CA ILE A 111 -19.40 -6.90 -9.61
C ILE A 111 -20.60 -7.83 -9.43
N ALA A 112 -21.77 -7.27 -9.11
CA ALA A 112 -23.00 -8.07 -9.01
C ALA A 112 -23.33 -8.79 -10.32
N HIS A 113 -23.22 -8.09 -11.45
CA HIS A 113 -23.46 -8.67 -12.76
C HIS A 113 -22.48 -9.82 -13.09
N SER A 114 -21.19 -9.70 -12.74
CA SER A 114 -20.24 -10.82 -12.93
C SER A 114 -20.56 -12.05 -12.07
N HIS A 115 -21.33 -11.88 -11.00
CA HIS A 115 -21.86 -12.98 -10.18
C HIS A 115 -23.29 -13.40 -10.55
N GLY A 116 -23.86 -12.86 -11.64
CA GLY A 116 -25.23 -13.17 -12.06
C GLY A 116 -26.32 -12.59 -11.14
N ILE A 117 -26.01 -11.56 -10.36
CA ILE A 117 -26.91 -10.91 -9.40
C ILE A 117 -27.35 -9.55 -9.97
N ASP A 118 -28.65 -9.28 -9.94
CA ASP A 118 -29.17 -7.94 -10.21
C ASP A 118 -29.41 -7.18 -8.90
N ILE A 119 -28.85 -5.97 -8.82
CA ILE A 119 -29.00 -5.06 -7.68
C ILE A 119 -29.58 -3.70 -8.09
N ALA A 120 -30.17 -3.60 -9.29
CA ALA A 120 -30.67 -2.35 -9.86
C ALA A 120 -31.67 -1.65 -8.94
N GLU A 121 -32.61 -2.40 -8.36
CA GLU A 121 -33.70 -1.87 -7.53
C GLU A 121 -33.26 -1.33 -6.16
N ALA A 122 -32.08 -1.71 -5.66
CA ALA A 122 -31.58 -1.19 -4.40
C ALA A 122 -31.25 0.32 -4.52
N PRO A 123 -31.88 1.21 -3.71
CA PRO A 123 -31.94 2.65 -4.02
C PRO A 123 -30.70 3.45 -3.60
N SER A 124 -29.85 2.88 -2.74
CA SER A 124 -28.70 3.58 -2.15
C SER A 124 -27.43 2.74 -2.23
N LEU A 125 -26.27 3.39 -2.07
CA LEU A 125 -24.97 2.73 -1.99
C LEU A 125 -24.95 1.62 -0.92
N GLY A 126 -25.37 1.93 0.31
CA GLY A 126 -25.42 0.96 1.39
C GLY A 126 -26.39 -0.19 1.12
N SER A 127 -27.57 0.11 0.55
CA SER A 127 -28.54 -0.93 0.17
C SER A 127 -28.00 -1.86 -0.93
N LYS A 128 -27.30 -1.31 -1.93
CA LYS A 128 -26.67 -2.08 -3.02
C LYS A 128 -25.60 -3.01 -2.49
N LEU A 129 -24.68 -2.51 -1.65
CA LEU A 129 -23.65 -3.33 -1.02
C LEU A 129 -24.26 -4.42 -0.14
N SER A 130 -25.21 -4.06 0.73
CA SER A 130 -25.88 -5.00 1.63
C SER A 130 -26.60 -6.11 0.89
N PHE A 131 -27.34 -5.76 -0.17
CA PHE A 131 -28.03 -6.74 -0.99
C PHE A 131 -27.05 -7.67 -1.70
N LEU A 132 -26.01 -7.13 -2.35
CA LEU A 132 -24.98 -7.93 -3.03
C LEU A 132 -24.31 -8.92 -2.07
N VAL A 133 -23.84 -8.44 -0.92
CA VAL A 133 -23.18 -9.30 0.09
C VAL A 133 -24.13 -10.38 0.59
N ARG A 134 -25.39 -10.05 0.90
CA ARG A 134 -26.38 -11.03 1.37
C ARG A 134 -26.71 -12.09 0.32
N GLN A 135 -26.78 -11.73 -0.96
CA GLN A 135 -27.00 -12.69 -2.05
C GLN A 135 -25.80 -13.64 -2.20
N LEU A 136 -24.57 -13.11 -2.24
CA LEU A 136 -23.36 -13.93 -2.31
C LEU A 136 -23.21 -14.84 -1.08
N ALA A 137 -23.57 -14.33 0.10
CA ALA A 137 -23.50 -15.03 1.37
C ALA A 137 -24.46 -16.23 1.51
N GLN A 138 -25.40 -16.42 0.58
CA GLN A 138 -26.29 -17.60 0.58
C GLN A 138 -25.52 -18.91 0.39
N HIS A 139 -24.39 -18.86 -0.31
CA HIS A 139 -23.56 -20.03 -0.59
C HIS A 139 -22.35 -20.11 0.34
N LYS A 140 -21.61 -18.99 0.46
CA LYS A 140 -20.38 -18.88 1.25
C LYS A 140 -20.21 -17.46 1.75
N LYS A 141 -19.59 -17.29 2.92
CA LYS A 141 -19.22 -15.96 3.43
C LYS A 141 -18.33 -15.20 2.43
N VAL A 142 -18.48 -13.87 2.39
CA VAL A 142 -17.91 -13.01 1.35
C VAL A 142 -16.58 -12.41 1.79
N VAL A 143 -15.63 -12.31 0.86
CA VAL A 143 -14.38 -11.57 1.03
C VAL A 143 -14.52 -10.18 0.42
N ILE A 144 -14.13 -9.12 1.14
CA ILE A 144 -14.08 -7.75 0.61
C ILE A 144 -12.63 -7.28 0.57
N LEU A 145 -12.14 -6.90 -0.60
CA LEU A 145 -10.80 -6.35 -0.82
C LEU A 145 -10.94 -4.92 -1.34
N ILE A 146 -10.29 -3.96 -0.68
CA ILE A 146 -10.35 -2.54 -1.04
C ILE A 146 -8.92 -2.02 -1.23
N ASP A 147 -8.60 -1.59 -2.44
CA ASP A 147 -7.34 -0.93 -2.81
C ASP A 147 -7.51 0.59 -2.92
N GLU A 148 -6.43 1.31 -2.62
CA GLU A 148 -6.34 2.79 -2.65
C GLU A 148 -7.54 3.48 -1.94
N TYR A 149 -7.92 2.95 -0.77
CA TYR A 149 -9.12 3.35 -0.01
C TYR A 149 -9.20 4.86 0.29
N ASP A 150 -8.03 5.48 0.39
CA ASP A 150 -7.78 6.84 0.80
C ASP A 150 -7.74 7.81 -0.39
N LYS A 151 -7.67 7.31 -1.62
CA LYS A 151 -7.54 8.15 -2.82
C LYS A 151 -8.63 9.21 -2.98
N PRO A 152 -9.94 8.92 -2.76
CA PRO A 152 -10.98 9.95 -2.82
C PRO A 152 -10.76 11.12 -1.86
N LEU A 153 -10.11 10.86 -0.71
CA LEU A 153 -9.76 11.88 0.28
C LEU A 153 -8.47 12.61 -0.10
N LEU A 154 -7.41 11.84 -0.42
CA LEU A 154 -6.08 12.36 -0.74
C LEU A 154 -6.11 13.40 -1.86
N ASP A 155 -6.88 13.14 -2.92
CA ASP A 155 -6.98 14.03 -4.08
C ASP A 155 -7.71 15.35 -3.75
N HIS A 156 -8.41 15.43 -2.60
CA HIS A 156 -9.19 16.59 -2.16
C HIS A 156 -8.67 17.27 -0.89
N LEU A 157 -7.53 16.86 -0.33
CA LEU A 157 -7.04 17.39 0.96
C LEU A 157 -6.76 18.91 0.96
N GLN A 158 -6.59 19.52 -0.22
CA GLN A 158 -6.43 20.98 -0.34
C GLN A 158 -7.76 21.75 -0.26
N ASP A 159 -8.90 21.08 -0.39
CA ASP A 159 -10.24 21.62 -0.17
C ASP A 159 -10.95 20.85 0.95
N PRO A 160 -10.86 21.33 2.22
CA PRO A 160 -11.44 20.64 3.37
C PRO A 160 -12.93 20.33 3.20
N ARG A 161 -13.70 21.18 2.51
CA ARG A 161 -15.14 20.93 2.30
C ARG A 161 -15.37 19.74 1.38
N ARG A 162 -14.58 19.63 0.30
CA ARG A 162 -14.64 18.46 -0.60
C ARG A 162 -14.15 17.19 0.11
N ALA A 163 -13.02 17.27 0.82
CA ALA A 163 -12.51 16.13 1.59
C ALA A 163 -13.52 15.62 2.63
N GLN A 164 -14.15 16.52 3.39
CA GLN A 164 -15.22 16.18 4.34
C GLN A 164 -16.44 15.56 3.64
N ALA A 165 -16.86 16.08 2.47
CA ALA A 165 -17.96 15.49 1.71
C ALA A 165 -17.64 14.06 1.25
N GLN A 166 -16.40 13.80 0.79
CA GLN A 166 -15.94 12.45 0.44
C GLN A 166 -15.90 11.52 1.65
N GLN A 167 -15.45 12.03 2.79
CA GLN A 167 -15.39 11.30 4.06
C GLN A 167 -16.77 10.79 4.49
N VAL A 168 -17.83 11.58 4.28
CA VAL A 168 -19.21 11.16 4.59
C VAL A 168 -19.64 9.95 3.76
N VAL A 169 -19.29 9.91 2.47
CA VAL A 169 -19.59 8.76 1.59
C VAL A 169 -18.84 7.52 2.05
N LEU A 170 -17.53 7.66 2.32
CA LEU A 170 -16.68 6.56 2.81
C LEU A 170 -17.19 6.02 4.14
N LYS A 171 -17.49 6.88 5.11
CA LYS A 171 -18.03 6.49 6.42
C LYS A 171 -19.31 5.68 6.27
N SER A 172 -20.27 6.16 5.47
CA SER A 172 -21.51 5.43 5.21
C SER A 172 -21.28 4.07 4.54
N PHE A 173 -20.29 3.96 3.66
CA PHE A 173 -19.91 2.71 3.03
C PHE A 173 -19.31 1.71 4.03
N TYR A 174 -18.36 2.12 4.86
CA TYR A 174 -17.74 1.25 5.88
C TYR A 174 -18.70 0.90 7.03
N ASP A 175 -19.62 1.79 7.41
CA ASP A 175 -20.70 1.48 8.35
C ASP A 175 -21.60 0.35 7.82
N THR A 176 -21.84 0.32 6.50
CA THR A 176 -22.59 -0.77 5.87
C THR A 176 -21.82 -2.10 5.98
N ILE A 177 -20.50 -2.10 5.75
CA ILE A 177 -19.66 -3.30 5.89
C ILE A 177 -19.74 -3.87 7.32
N LYS A 178 -19.70 -3.02 8.36
CA LYS A 178 -19.87 -3.44 9.76
C LYS A 178 -21.17 -4.22 9.97
N GLY A 179 -22.27 -3.68 9.45
CA GLY A 179 -23.60 -4.29 9.55
C GLY A 179 -23.73 -5.65 8.83
N LEU A 180 -22.71 -6.05 8.07
CA LEU A 180 -22.68 -7.30 7.31
C LEU A 180 -21.70 -8.33 7.89
N SER A 181 -21.08 -8.05 9.04
CA SER A 181 -20.01 -8.88 9.63
C SER A 181 -20.31 -10.38 9.73
N GLU A 182 -21.57 -10.78 9.96
CA GLU A 182 -22.00 -12.18 9.98
C GLU A 182 -21.85 -12.90 8.62
N HIS A 183 -21.96 -12.14 7.53
CA HIS A 183 -21.87 -12.61 6.15
C HIS A 183 -20.45 -12.56 5.57
N LEU A 184 -19.49 -11.97 6.27
CA LEU A 184 -18.13 -11.76 5.75
C LEU A 184 -17.16 -12.82 6.28
N HIS A 185 -16.31 -13.32 5.37
CA HIS A 185 -15.20 -14.21 5.68
C HIS A 185 -13.95 -13.41 6.04
N ALA A 186 -13.62 -12.41 5.23
CA ALA A 186 -12.46 -11.56 5.43
C ALA A 186 -12.69 -10.17 4.80
N VAL A 187 -12.01 -9.16 5.36
CA VAL A 187 -11.93 -7.81 4.82
C VAL A 187 -10.47 -7.39 4.81
N PHE A 188 -9.97 -6.91 3.68
CA PHE A 188 -8.62 -6.34 3.57
C PHE A 188 -8.70 -4.96 2.93
N ILE A 189 -8.13 -3.96 3.59
CA ILE A 189 -8.15 -2.57 3.14
C ILE A 189 -6.70 -2.07 3.07
N THR A 190 -6.34 -1.44 1.95
CA THR A 190 -4.99 -0.89 1.78
C THR A 190 -5.01 0.48 1.11
N GLY A 191 -3.94 1.23 1.34
CA GLY A 191 -3.77 2.61 0.90
C GLY A 191 -2.39 3.15 1.30
N VAL A 192 -2.20 4.45 1.17
CA VAL A 192 -0.93 5.11 1.50
C VAL A 192 -0.95 5.69 2.91
N SER A 193 -1.99 6.44 3.24
CA SER A 193 -2.12 7.21 4.48
C SER A 193 -3.07 6.55 5.45
N LYS A 194 -2.89 6.82 6.75
CA LYS A 194 -3.76 6.36 7.83
C LYS A 194 -4.63 7.49 8.36
N PHE A 195 -5.76 7.70 7.71
CA PHE A 195 -6.78 8.57 8.28
C PHE A 195 -7.45 7.93 9.49
N SER A 196 -7.82 8.75 10.49
CA SER A 196 -8.33 8.30 11.78
C SER A 196 -9.43 7.24 11.70
N LYS A 197 -9.29 6.19 12.54
CA LYS A 197 -10.33 5.17 12.73
C LYS A 197 -11.62 5.77 13.28
N THR A 198 -11.57 6.87 14.02
CA THR A 198 -12.79 7.55 14.52
C THR A 198 -13.51 8.35 13.43
N SER A 199 -12.86 8.55 12.27
CA SER A 199 -13.37 9.44 11.22
C SER A 199 -13.99 8.66 10.04
N ILE A 200 -13.30 7.65 9.50
CA ILE A 200 -13.75 6.87 8.32
C ILE A 200 -14.09 5.43 8.69
N PHE A 201 -13.31 4.82 9.57
CA PHE A 201 -13.49 3.42 9.98
C PHE A 201 -14.29 3.26 11.28
N SER A 202 -14.98 4.30 11.74
CA SER A 202 -15.74 4.25 13.01
C SER A 202 -16.81 3.16 12.98
N GLY A 203 -17.25 2.78 11.78
CA GLY A 203 -18.07 1.63 11.51
C GLY A 203 -17.39 0.31 11.87
N ILE A 204 -16.18 0.04 11.38
CA ILE A 204 -15.54 -1.28 11.45
C ILE A 204 -14.64 -1.36 12.69
N ASN A 205 -15.23 -1.67 13.84
CA ASN A 205 -14.54 -1.73 15.13
C ASN A 205 -13.59 -2.94 15.30
N ASN A 206 -13.68 -3.94 14.43
CA ASN A 206 -12.83 -5.12 14.42
C ASN A 206 -11.67 -5.03 13.39
N LEU A 207 -11.46 -3.86 12.77
CA LEU A 207 -10.37 -3.65 11.81
C LEU A 207 -9.01 -3.56 12.52
N ILE A 208 -8.17 -4.56 12.31
CA ILE A 208 -6.81 -4.65 12.86
C ILE A 208 -5.86 -3.90 11.93
N ASP A 209 -5.18 -2.87 12.43
CA ASP A 209 -4.13 -2.18 11.67
C ASP A 209 -2.83 -2.96 11.84
N ILE A 210 -2.37 -3.60 10.77
CA ILE A 210 -1.14 -4.41 10.75
C ILE A 210 0.05 -3.63 10.20
N THR A 211 -0.07 -2.33 9.96
CA THR A 211 0.96 -1.55 9.27
C THR A 211 2.32 -1.60 9.96
N MET A 212 2.35 -1.51 11.29
CA MET A 212 3.61 -1.51 12.06
C MET A 212 3.85 -2.84 12.78
N GLU A 213 3.03 -3.85 12.50
CA GLU A 213 3.15 -5.17 13.11
C GLU A 213 4.27 -5.97 12.44
N PRO A 214 5.06 -6.74 13.21
CA PRO A 214 6.21 -7.48 12.68
C PRO A 214 5.82 -8.51 11.62
N GLU A 215 4.65 -9.14 11.74
CA GLU A 215 4.15 -10.15 10.80
C GLU A 215 3.90 -9.58 9.40
N ALA A 216 3.62 -8.28 9.30
CA ALA A 216 3.36 -7.59 8.04
C ALA A 216 4.53 -6.68 7.60
N ALA A 217 5.60 -6.59 8.39
CA ALA A 217 6.74 -5.72 8.12
C ALA A 217 7.40 -6.00 6.76
N MET A 218 7.47 -7.28 6.38
CA MET A 218 8.07 -7.75 5.12
C MET A 218 7.04 -8.28 4.10
N LEU A 219 5.74 -8.12 4.38
CA LEU A 219 4.67 -8.59 3.48
C LEU A 219 4.67 -7.88 2.13
N LEU A 220 5.19 -6.65 2.11
CA LEU A 220 5.40 -5.80 0.94
C LEU A 220 6.87 -5.36 0.92
N GLY A 221 7.39 -4.95 -0.24
CA GLY A 221 8.84 -4.71 -0.40
C GLY A 221 9.66 -5.98 -0.63
N TYR A 222 10.95 -5.83 -0.91
CA TYR A 222 11.88 -6.95 -1.09
C TYR A 222 12.90 -7.01 0.04
N THR A 223 13.12 -8.16 0.64
CA THR A 223 14.26 -8.38 1.53
C THR A 223 15.54 -8.60 0.72
N LYS A 224 16.70 -8.54 1.38
CA LYS A 224 17.98 -8.89 0.73
C LYS A 224 17.96 -10.32 0.21
N ASP A 225 17.46 -11.26 1.01
CA ASP A 225 17.42 -12.68 0.65
C ASP A 225 16.50 -12.95 -0.55
N GLU A 226 15.40 -12.21 -0.65
CA GLU A 226 14.53 -12.26 -1.83
C GLU A 226 15.20 -11.66 -3.07
N ILE A 227 15.99 -10.59 -2.92
CA ILE A 227 16.74 -10.04 -4.04
C ILE A 227 17.74 -11.06 -4.58
N ASP A 228 18.49 -11.71 -3.69
CA ASP A 228 19.44 -12.75 -4.06
C ASP A 228 18.73 -13.96 -4.71
N LEU A 229 17.55 -14.34 -4.22
CA LEU A 229 16.84 -15.50 -4.75
C LEU A 229 16.23 -15.24 -6.13
N TYR A 230 15.54 -14.10 -6.30
CA TYR A 230 14.70 -13.85 -7.47
C TYR A 230 15.38 -13.02 -8.56
N PHE A 231 16.44 -12.27 -8.24
CA PHE A 231 17.06 -11.31 -9.15
C PHE A 231 18.56 -11.53 -9.39
N ASN A 232 19.17 -12.61 -8.89
CA ASN A 232 20.61 -12.89 -9.06
C ASN A 232 21.08 -12.87 -10.53
N GLU A 233 20.31 -13.45 -11.46
CA GLU A 233 20.66 -13.40 -12.89
C GLU A 233 20.76 -11.94 -13.39
N TYR A 234 19.82 -11.06 -13.02
CA TYR A 234 19.85 -9.64 -13.39
C TYR A 234 21.00 -8.88 -12.73
N ILE A 235 21.35 -9.24 -11.49
CA ILE A 235 22.44 -8.61 -10.75
C ILE A 235 23.78 -8.98 -11.39
N ASN A 236 23.98 -10.24 -11.78
CA ASN A 236 25.20 -10.68 -12.47
C ASN A 236 25.34 -10.02 -13.85
N ASP A 237 24.25 -9.92 -14.60
CA ASP A 237 24.23 -9.21 -15.88
C ASP A 237 24.54 -7.71 -15.74
N LEU A 238 24.12 -7.10 -14.64
CA LEU A 238 24.41 -5.70 -14.31
C LEU A 238 25.86 -5.52 -13.84
N ALA A 239 26.38 -6.47 -13.06
CA ALA A 239 27.77 -6.48 -12.60
C ALA A 239 28.73 -6.54 -13.80
N ALA A 240 28.47 -7.45 -14.75
CA ALA A 240 29.25 -7.55 -15.99
C ALA A 240 29.17 -6.28 -16.85
N ASP A 241 28.00 -5.65 -16.96
CA ASP A 241 27.79 -4.42 -17.73
C ASP A 241 28.56 -3.22 -17.15
N LYS A 242 28.67 -3.16 -15.83
CA LYS A 242 29.32 -2.07 -15.10
C LYS A 242 30.79 -2.30 -14.76
N ASP A 243 31.36 -3.44 -15.14
CA ASP A 243 32.70 -3.88 -14.71
C ASP A 243 32.84 -3.83 -13.17
N MET A 244 31.82 -4.35 -12.48
CA MET A 244 31.72 -4.43 -11.03
C MET A 244 31.57 -5.89 -10.60
N SER A 245 31.92 -6.19 -9.35
CA SER A 245 31.51 -7.43 -8.69
C SER A 245 30.04 -7.38 -8.30
N THR A 246 29.42 -8.56 -8.16
CA THR A 246 28.04 -8.71 -7.67
C THR A 246 27.87 -8.07 -6.28
N GLU A 247 28.88 -8.17 -5.42
CA GLU A 247 28.90 -7.52 -4.11
C GLU A 247 28.86 -5.99 -4.20
N GLN A 248 29.59 -5.39 -5.14
CA GLN A 248 29.56 -3.94 -5.35
C GLN A 248 28.21 -3.47 -5.90
N VAL A 249 27.58 -4.24 -6.79
CA VAL A 249 26.22 -3.94 -7.27
C VAL A 249 25.21 -3.99 -6.12
N MET A 250 25.30 -5.01 -5.27
CA MET A 250 24.43 -5.14 -4.10
C MET A 250 24.66 -4.01 -3.07
N GLN A 251 25.90 -3.59 -2.86
CA GLN A 251 26.21 -2.41 -2.02
C GLN A 251 25.61 -1.12 -2.60
N GLU A 252 25.70 -0.93 -3.92
CA GLU A 252 25.10 0.21 -4.61
C GLU A 252 23.57 0.20 -4.47
N MET A 253 22.93 -0.96 -4.69
CA MET A 253 21.49 -1.12 -4.50
C MET A 253 21.07 -0.86 -3.05
N LYS A 254 21.85 -1.35 -2.08
CA LYS A 254 21.59 -1.12 -0.66
C LYS A 254 21.62 0.36 -0.30
N LEU A 255 22.63 1.08 -0.79
CA LEU A 255 22.75 2.52 -0.56
C LEU A 255 21.57 3.31 -1.15
N TRP A 256 21.09 2.91 -2.33
CA TRP A 256 20.12 3.68 -3.10
C TRP A 256 18.67 3.30 -2.86
N TYR A 257 18.36 2.02 -2.63
CA TYR A 257 16.99 1.51 -2.72
C TYR A 257 16.56 0.64 -1.53
N ASP A 258 17.47 0.24 -0.64
CA ASP A 258 17.16 -0.42 0.65
C ASP A 258 16.77 0.62 1.72
N GLY A 259 16.49 0.15 2.94
CA GLY A 259 16.54 0.99 4.12
C GLY A 259 15.19 1.22 4.78
N TYR A 260 14.10 0.78 4.14
CA TYR A 260 12.75 0.91 4.69
C TYR A 260 12.52 -0.10 5.82
N GLN A 261 11.88 0.37 6.88
CA GLN A 261 11.52 -0.37 8.08
C GLN A 261 10.24 0.22 8.65
N PHE A 262 9.20 -0.59 8.68
CA PHE A 262 7.86 -0.18 9.13
C PHE A 262 7.49 -0.70 10.52
N SER A 263 8.29 -1.60 11.09
CA SER A 263 8.15 -2.12 12.45
C SER A 263 9.53 -2.08 13.13
N GLU A 264 9.58 -1.70 14.40
CA GLU A 264 10.78 -1.77 15.23
C GLU A 264 11.27 -3.22 15.42
N ARG A 265 10.38 -4.20 15.28
CA ARG A 265 10.67 -5.63 15.40
C ARG A 265 10.89 -6.33 14.06
N ALA A 266 10.97 -5.57 12.96
CA ALA A 266 11.29 -6.14 11.66
C ALA A 266 12.68 -6.81 11.69
N SER A 267 12.76 -8.05 11.19
CA SER A 267 14.02 -8.80 11.16
C SER A 267 15.04 -8.26 10.16
N GLN A 268 14.57 -7.58 9.11
CA GLN A 268 15.40 -6.97 8.08
C GLN A 268 14.75 -5.68 7.57
N LYS A 269 15.58 -4.79 7.04
CA LYS A 269 15.12 -3.69 6.19
C LYS A 269 14.75 -4.22 4.82
N ILE A 270 13.92 -3.46 4.11
CA ILE A 270 13.42 -3.84 2.81
C ILE A 270 13.73 -2.79 1.75
N TYR A 271 13.89 -3.28 0.54
CA TYR A 271 14.07 -2.49 -0.66
C TYR A 271 12.74 -2.05 -1.24
N ASN A 272 12.73 -0.88 -1.86
CA ASN A 272 11.62 -0.43 -2.69
C ASN A 272 11.54 -1.28 -3.98
N PRO A 273 10.44 -2.02 -4.22
CA PRO A 273 10.32 -2.89 -5.39
C PRO A 273 10.47 -2.14 -6.70
N TYR A 274 9.86 -0.97 -6.83
CA TYR A 274 9.84 -0.21 -8.06
C TYR A 274 11.22 0.31 -8.43
N SER A 275 11.95 0.89 -7.47
CA SER A 275 13.32 1.34 -7.72
C SER A 275 14.27 0.20 -8.06
N VAL A 276 14.16 -0.96 -7.38
CA VAL A 276 14.94 -2.16 -7.72
C VAL A 276 14.64 -2.63 -9.14
N LEU A 277 13.36 -2.83 -9.49
CA LEU A 277 12.97 -3.33 -10.80
C LEU A 277 13.40 -2.38 -11.94
N TYR A 278 13.29 -1.07 -11.73
CA TYR A 278 13.76 -0.10 -12.71
C TYR A 278 15.28 -0.06 -12.81
N TYR A 279 15.99 -0.10 -11.68
CA TYR A 279 17.45 -0.13 -11.68
C TYR A 279 18.01 -1.36 -12.42
N LEU A 280 17.48 -2.54 -12.14
CA LEU A 280 17.87 -3.78 -12.83
C LEU A 280 17.56 -3.73 -14.33
N LYS A 281 16.50 -3.04 -14.73
CA LYS A 281 16.11 -2.91 -16.14
C LYS A 281 16.95 -1.88 -16.91
N THR A 282 17.14 -0.70 -16.34
CA THR A 282 17.80 0.44 -17.02
C THR A 282 19.31 0.42 -16.85
N LYS A 283 19.81 -0.34 -15.85
CA LYS A 283 21.20 -0.37 -15.40
C LYS A 283 21.74 0.98 -14.91
N LYS A 284 20.86 1.96 -14.68
CA LYS A 284 21.21 3.33 -14.29
C LYS A 284 20.69 3.67 -12.91
N ARG A 285 21.52 4.27 -12.06
CA ARG A 285 21.03 4.86 -10.81
C ARG A 285 20.15 6.06 -11.10
N ALA A 286 18.98 6.12 -10.48
CA ALA A 286 18.07 7.26 -10.59
C ALA A 286 17.04 7.24 -9.46
N ASN A 287 16.29 8.33 -9.35
CA ASN A 287 15.25 8.53 -8.34
C ASN A 287 13.89 7.98 -8.80
N TYR A 288 13.84 6.69 -9.12
CA TYR A 288 12.67 6.02 -9.70
C TYR A 288 11.38 6.19 -8.90
N TRP A 289 11.40 5.81 -7.62
CA TRP A 289 10.24 5.91 -6.74
C TRP A 289 9.82 7.36 -6.54
N PHE A 290 10.78 8.26 -6.28
CA PHE A 290 10.46 9.68 -6.06
C PHE A 290 9.83 10.32 -7.31
N SER A 291 10.36 10.02 -8.50
CA SER A 291 9.80 10.51 -9.77
C SER A 291 8.46 9.88 -10.15
N SER A 292 8.04 8.79 -9.50
CA SER A 292 6.78 8.10 -9.80
C SER A 292 5.52 8.86 -9.32
N GLY A 293 5.69 9.94 -8.57
CA GLY A 293 4.64 10.90 -8.25
C GLY A 293 4.54 11.24 -6.76
N THR A 294 5.26 12.29 -6.35
CA THR A 294 5.02 12.98 -5.08
C THR A 294 3.65 13.68 -5.13
N PRO A 295 2.73 13.40 -4.19
CA PRO A 295 1.43 14.07 -4.16
C PRO A 295 1.58 15.60 -4.04
N SER A 296 0.86 16.36 -4.86
CA SER A 296 0.79 17.83 -4.79
C SER A 296 0.37 18.34 -3.41
N PHE A 297 -0.46 17.57 -2.71
CA PHE A 297 -0.84 17.85 -1.32
C PHE A 297 0.36 17.82 -0.36
N LEU A 298 1.21 16.80 -0.43
CA LEU A 298 2.39 16.70 0.46
C LEU A 298 3.29 17.93 0.28
N ILE A 299 3.42 18.38 -0.96
CA ILE A 299 4.17 19.59 -1.32
C ILE A 299 3.57 20.83 -0.64
N SER A 300 2.25 21.01 -0.73
CA SER A 300 1.58 22.13 -0.06
C SER A 300 1.72 22.06 1.47
N LEU A 301 1.65 20.86 2.04
CA LEU A 301 1.78 20.67 3.48
C LEU A 301 3.19 21.02 3.96
N ILE A 302 4.22 20.55 3.25
CA ILE A 302 5.61 20.90 3.51
C ILE A 302 5.74 22.41 3.46
N LYS A 303 5.38 23.09 2.36
CA LYS A 303 5.52 24.56 2.26
C LYS A 303 4.89 25.33 3.42
N ASN A 304 3.73 24.88 3.89
CA ASN A 304 3.01 25.54 4.97
C ASN A 304 3.57 25.25 6.37
N GLN A 305 4.16 24.07 6.60
CA GLN A 305 4.66 23.62 7.91
C GLN A 305 6.20 23.63 8.01
N TYR A 306 6.91 23.89 6.91
CA TYR A 306 8.38 23.84 6.81
C TYR A 306 9.16 24.81 7.72
N PRO A 307 8.68 26.02 8.08
CA PRO A 307 9.47 26.95 8.92
C PRO A 307 9.87 26.42 10.31
N VAL A 308 9.51 25.17 10.65
CA VAL A 308 9.72 24.50 11.93
C VAL A 308 10.79 23.39 11.85
N LEU A 309 11.31 23.02 10.67
CA LEU A 309 12.22 21.87 10.51
C LEU A 309 13.57 22.29 9.92
N GLU A 310 14.54 22.62 10.79
CA GLU A 310 15.92 22.96 10.38
C GLU A 310 16.71 21.73 9.87
N ASP A 311 16.29 20.51 10.22
CA ASP A 311 16.74 19.27 9.57
C ASP A 311 15.67 18.18 9.78
N ILE A 312 15.34 17.41 8.73
CA ILE A 312 14.37 16.29 8.79
C ILE A 312 15.08 14.96 9.12
N LYS A 313 16.36 15.04 9.50
CA LYS A 313 17.16 13.91 9.94
C LYS A 313 17.02 13.68 11.44
N ASP A 314 17.07 12.41 11.82
CA ASP A 314 17.12 11.95 13.21
C ASP A 314 15.99 12.51 14.08
N ILE A 315 14.78 12.50 13.53
CA ILE A 315 13.59 12.98 14.23
C ILE A 315 13.19 11.95 15.29
N GLU A 316 13.00 12.41 16.52
CA GLU A 316 12.37 11.63 17.58
C GLU A 316 10.87 11.92 17.67
N LEU A 317 10.06 10.87 17.69
CA LEU A 317 8.61 10.99 17.78
C LEU A 317 8.03 9.91 18.70
N SER A 318 7.06 10.27 19.54
CA SER A 318 6.37 9.28 20.39
C SER A 318 5.56 8.30 19.55
N ALA A 319 5.43 7.05 20.02
CA ALA A 319 4.67 6.01 19.33
C ALA A 319 3.23 6.43 19.00
N ASP A 320 2.56 7.10 19.94
CA ASP A 320 1.19 7.60 19.76
C ASP A 320 1.07 8.61 18.61
N SER A 321 2.15 9.32 18.29
CA SER A 321 2.14 10.35 17.25
C SER A 321 2.31 9.78 15.84
N LEU A 322 2.84 8.55 15.68
CA LEU A 322 2.92 7.83 14.39
C LEU A 322 1.60 7.16 14.00
N GLY A 323 0.58 7.28 14.85
CA GLY A 323 -0.74 6.74 14.63
C GLY A 323 -1.52 7.41 13.50
N THR A 324 -2.84 7.35 13.62
CA THR A 324 -3.75 7.91 12.62
C THR A 324 -3.95 9.41 12.82
N PHE A 325 -4.22 10.16 11.75
CA PHE A 325 -4.51 11.60 11.84
C PHE A 325 -5.89 11.96 11.28
N ASP A 326 -6.44 13.06 11.76
CA ASP A 326 -7.68 13.65 11.26
C ASP A 326 -7.42 14.49 10.02
N ILE A 327 -8.44 14.61 9.15
CA ILE A 327 -8.34 15.38 7.90
C ILE A 327 -8.08 16.86 8.18
N ASP A 328 -8.60 17.38 9.29
CA ASP A 328 -8.48 18.80 9.66
C ASP A 328 -7.09 19.17 10.20
N ASN A 329 -6.31 18.20 10.66
CA ASN A 329 -4.95 18.42 11.19
C ASN A 329 -4.03 17.25 10.82
N ILE A 330 -3.33 17.39 9.69
CA ILE A 330 -2.40 16.38 9.20
C ILE A 330 -0.98 16.75 9.65
N PRO A 331 -0.39 16.01 10.61
CA PRO A 331 0.96 16.26 11.08
C PRO A 331 1.97 15.83 10.01
N LEU A 332 2.93 16.71 9.71
CA LEU A 332 3.90 16.48 8.62
C LEU A 332 4.77 15.24 8.85
N ILE A 333 5.34 15.05 10.04
CA ILE A 333 6.29 13.93 10.29
C ILE A 333 5.62 12.55 10.15
N PRO A 334 4.45 12.27 10.77
CA PRO A 334 3.74 11.01 10.56
C PRO A 334 3.34 10.80 9.10
N LEU A 335 2.94 11.87 8.39
CA LEU A 335 2.63 11.77 6.97
C LEU A 335 3.88 11.39 6.15
N LEU A 336 5.04 12.02 6.40
CA LEU A 336 6.30 11.70 5.73
C LEU A 336 6.71 10.24 5.95
N PHE A 337 6.50 9.72 7.17
CA PHE A 337 6.71 8.29 7.45
C PHE A 337 5.75 7.39 6.65
N GLN A 338 4.43 7.64 6.74
CA GLN A 338 3.42 6.82 6.05
C GLN A 338 3.57 6.84 4.53
N THR A 339 4.01 7.97 3.97
CA THR A 339 4.26 8.16 2.55
C THR A 339 5.65 7.71 2.10
N GLY A 340 6.51 7.24 3.01
CA GLY A 340 7.79 6.59 2.69
C GLY A 340 8.99 7.54 2.54
N TYR A 341 8.86 8.81 2.90
CA TYR A 341 9.99 9.75 2.94
C TYR A 341 10.83 9.57 4.20
N LEU A 342 10.20 9.10 5.29
CA LEU A 342 10.88 8.71 6.52
C LEU A 342 10.65 7.23 6.80
N THR A 343 11.58 6.63 7.54
CA THR A 343 11.54 5.25 7.99
C THR A 343 12.03 5.16 9.44
N ILE A 344 11.68 4.07 10.12
CA ILE A 344 12.23 3.77 11.45
C ILE A 344 13.72 3.45 11.30
N THR A 345 14.55 4.08 12.12
CA THR A 345 15.98 3.77 12.28
C THR A 345 16.35 3.32 13.68
N GLY A 346 15.49 3.57 14.66
CA GLY A 346 15.65 3.14 16.05
C GLY A 346 14.33 3.24 16.82
N TYR A 347 14.27 2.53 17.94
CA TYR A 347 13.17 2.61 18.90
C TYR A 347 13.73 2.47 20.31
N ASP A 348 13.36 3.39 21.20
CA ASP A 348 13.68 3.32 22.61
C ASP A 348 12.46 2.80 23.40
N PRO A 349 12.52 1.57 23.94
CA PRO A 349 11.40 0.99 24.68
C PRO A 349 11.17 1.64 26.05
N ILE A 350 12.11 2.43 26.58
CA ILE A 350 11.95 3.13 27.86
C ILE A 350 11.15 4.42 27.65
N THR A 351 11.46 5.17 26.60
CA THR A 351 10.79 6.44 26.30
C THR A 351 9.61 6.29 25.32
N GLU A 352 9.43 5.10 24.76
CA GLU A 352 8.43 4.78 23.72
C GLU A 352 8.52 5.71 22.50
N LYS A 353 9.76 6.05 22.14
CA LYS A 353 10.07 6.95 21.03
C LYS A 353 10.69 6.21 19.86
N TYR A 354 10.23 6.56 18.67
CA TYR A 354 10.85 6.17 17.42
C TYR A 354 11.88 7.22 16.98
N GLN A 355 12.99 6.75 16.45
CA GLN A 355 13.93 7.53 15.66
C GLN A 355 13.60 7.34 14.18
N LEU A 356 13.46 8.45 13.47
CA LEU A 356 13.09 8.48 12.06
C LEU A 356 14.17 9.19 11.22
N ASN A 357 14.48 8.63 10.06
CA ASN A 357 15.38 9.25 9.08
C ASN A 357 14.95 8.85 7.66
N TYR A 358 15.61 9.41 6.65
CA TYR A 358 15.46 8.96 5.27
C TYR A 358 15.89 7.49 5.14
N PRO A 359 15.19 6.68 4.32
CA PRO A 359 15.55 5.29 4.12
C PRO A 359 16.86 5.10 3.35
N ASN A 360 17.13 5.95 2.36
CA ASN A 360 18.25 5.79 1.43
C ASN A 360 18.66 7.08 0.70
N ALA A 361 19.68 6.95 -0.15
CA ALA A 361 20.19 8.04 -1.00
C ALA A 361 19.12 8.58 -1.97
N GLU A 362 18.30 7.71 -2.58
CA GLU A 362 17.25 8.15 -3.51
C GLU A 362 16.31 9.17 -2.85
N VAL A 363 15.79 8.83 -1.67
CA VAL A 363 14.82 9.69 -0.97
C VAL A 363 15.51 10.92 -0.42
N SER A 364 16.66 10.78 0.24
CA SER A 364 17.35 11.93 0.87
C SER A 364 17.79 12.97 -0.15
N GLU A 365 18.42 12.56 -1.26
CA GLU A 365 18.84 13.50 -2.31
C GLU A 365 17.65 14.18 -2.98
N SER A 366 16.62 13.40 -3.31
CA SER A 366 15.45 13.93 -4.02
C SER A 366 14.67 14.91 -3.16
N PHE A 367 14.48 14.55 -1.88
CA PHE A 367 13.73 15.38 -0.95
C PHE A 367 14.49 16.67 -0.64
N GLN A 368 15.80 16.63 -0.41
CA GLN A 368 16.61 17.84 -0.22
C GLN A 368 16.55 18.79 -1.42
N LYS A 369 16.76 18.28 -2.65
CA LYS A 369 16.62 19.07 -3.88
C LYS A 369 15.23 19.70 -3.98
N TYR A 370 14.20 18.93 -3.62
CA TYR A 370 12.82 19.40 -3.66
C TYR A 370 12.53 20.50 -2.65
N LEU A 371 13.03 20.38 -1.40
CA LEU A 371 12.91 21.40 -0.37
C LEU A 371 13.51 22.73 -0.83
N VAL A 372 14.71 22.70 -1.43
CA VAL A 372 15.36 23.91 -1.97
C VAL A 372 14.45 24.61 -2.99
N VAL A 373 13.89 23.86 -3.95
CA VAL A 373 12.96 24.41 -4.96
C VAL A 373 11.68 24.94 -4.31
N ALA A 374 11.12 24.21 -3.35
CA ALA A 374 9.87 24.58 -2.70
C ALA A 374 9.96 25.88 -1.88
N LEU A 375 11.13 26.16 -1.28
CA LEU A 375 11.34 27.28 -0.35
C LEU A 375 11.90 28.53 -1.02
N THR A 376 12.63 28.37 -2.12
CA THR A 376 13.24 29.50 -2.84
C THR A 376 12.32 30.13 -3.89
N ASN A 377 11.13 29.57 -4.12
CA ASN A 377 10.22 29.93 -5.23
C ASN A 377 10.90 29.94 -6.63
N CYS A 378 12.09 29.34 -6.76
CA CYS A 378 12.79 29.22 -8.03
C CYS A 378 12.23 28.03 -8.80
N THR A 379 12.12 28.16 -10.12
CA THR A 379 11.74 27.02 -10.97
C THR A 379 12.87 26.00 -10.98
N TYR A 380 12.53 24.70 -11.11
CA TYR A 380 13.46 23.57 -11.02
C TYR A 380 14.72 23.70 -11.92
N TRP A 381 14.64 24.50 -12.98
CA TRP A 381 15.71 24.77 -13.94
C TRP A 381 16.63 25.95 -13.58
N ALA A 382 16.28 26.76 -12.58
CA ALA A 382 17.04 27.95 -12.19
C ALA A 382 18.00 27.71 -11.01
N CYS A 383 17.92 26.55 -10.35
CA CYS A 383 18.72 26.21 -9.15
C CYS A 383 19.65 24.99 -9.32
N ILE A 384 19.69 24.39 -10.51
CA ILE A 384 20.62 23.33 -10.91
C ILE A 384 21.44 23.89 -12.07
#